data_AF-A0A518CKB0-F1
#
_entry.id   AF-A0A518CKB0-F1
#
_cell.length_a   1.000
_cell.length_b   1.000
_cell.length_c   1.000
_cell.angle_alpha   90.00
_cell.angle_beta   90.00
_cell.angle_gamma   90.00
#
_symmetry.space_group_name_H-M   'P 1'
#
loop_
_entity.id
_entity.type
_entity.pdbx_description
1 polymer ?
#
loop_
_entity_poly.entity_id
_entity_poly.type
_entity_poly.pdbx_seq_one_letter_code
_entity_poly.pdbx_strand_id
1 'polypeptide(L)'
;MIRVTTSTPNPITDSTELRTQMGAVRLSVHWLGTSKALPASQQAEAAATFGANRDFFSARKKLIDTRHPAYRKVTSIRNRIVSLWKGMTVPYPDPGLRLIRRDRIQIFEIEFQQLLQELSQAVLQLEREFGELKSIARERLGDLFNEEDYPSHLDHLFRIDAEYPNVEPPNYLQRLNPELYEEQSRRIEARFEEALELAEESFLQEFQQLVTRLSERLSGEADGKPKVFRDSALTNLTEFLMRFRQLNIRSNAQLEELIDEAERVTAGLSPESLRSERTMRETVREQLQQVGEVLEDQLELRPRRQIVRSRSREEVVSDAT
;
A
#
# COMPACT_ATOMS: atom_id res chain seq x y z
N MET A 1 -17.20 -12.86 -28.63
CA MET A 1 -18.06 -12.56 -27.48
C MET A 1 -17.85 -13.63 -26.43
N ILE A 2 -16.95 -13.39 -25.48
CA ILE A 2 -16.77 -14.27 -24.32
C ILE A 2 -17.86 -13.88 -23.33
N ARG A 3 -18.82 -14.78 -23.08
CA ARG A 3 -19.80 -14.60 -21.99
C ARG A 3 -19.04 -14.73 -20.68
N VAL A 4 -18.77 -13.61 -20.02
CA VAL A 4 -18.40 -13.60 -18.61
C VAL A 4 -19.68 -13.89 -17.85
N THR A 5 -19.89 -15.15 -17.45
CA THR A 5 -20.90 -15.48 -16.45
C THR A 5 -20.49 -14.78 -15.17
N THR A 6 -21.20 -13.71 -14.82
CA THR A 6 -21.09 -13.04 -13.52
C THR A 6 -21.72 -13.95 -12.47
N SER A 7 -21.06 -15.06 -12.15
CA SER A 7 -21.31 -15.79 -10.91
C SER A 7 -20.80 -14.87 -9.81
N THR A 8 -21.68 -14.45 -8.90
CA THR A 8 -21.25 -13.80 -7.66
C THR A 8 -20.26 -14.75 -7.00
N PRO A 9 -19.01 -14.35 -6.79
CA PRO A 9 -18.00 -15.27 -6.31
C PRO A 9 -18.31 -15.60 -4.84
N ASN A 10 -18.09 -16.85 -4.43
CA ASN A 10 -18.40 -17.30 -3.07
C ASN A 10 -17.64 -16.45 -2.03
N PRO A 11 -18.22 -16.24 -0.84
CA PRO A 11 -17.51 -15.64 0.28
C PRO A 11 -16.31 -16.50 0.66
N ILE A 12 -15.25 -15.86 1.14
CA ILE A 12 -14.08 -16.51 1.72
C ILE A 12 -14.28 -16.47 3.23
N THR A 13 -14.58 -17.62 3.82
CA THR A 13 -14.91 -17.78 5.24
C THR A 13 -13.81 -18.47 6.03
N ASP A 14 -12.91 -19.19 5.35
CA ASP A 14 -11.76 -19.86 5.96
C ASP A 14 -10.47 -19.81 5.10
N SER A 15 -9.38 -20.36 5.65
CA SER A 15 -8.07 -20.40 5.00
C SER A 15 -8.02 -21.34 3.78
N THR A 16 -8.89 -22.35 3.70
CA THR A 16 -8.97 -23.29 2.58
C THR A 16 -9.61 -22.63 1.36
N GLU A 17 -10.71 -21.91 1.55
CA GLU A 17 -11.34 -21.07 0.54
C GLU A 17 -10.39 -19.96 0.09
N LEU A 18 -9.67 -19.32 1.02
CA LEU A 18 -8.65 -18.32 0.70
C LEU A 18 -7.58 -18.92 -0.22
N ARG A 19 -7.08 -20.12 0.07
CA ARG A 19 -6.07 -20.81 -0.76
C ARG A 19 -6.57 -21.14 -2.17
N THR A 20 -7.81 -21.60 -2.30
CA THR A 20 -8.37 -22.04 -3.59
C THR A 20 -8.80 -20.88 -4.49
N GLN A 21 -9.28 -19.78 -3.90
CA GLN A 21 -9.81 -18.64 -4.63
C GLN A 21 -8.79 -17.51 -4.86
N MET A 22 -7.69 -17.48 -4.09
CA MET A 22 -6.65 -16.47 -4.24
C MET A 22 -5.47 -16.98 -5.08
N GLY A 23 -4.83 -16.04 -5.78
CA GLY A 23 -3.46 -16.15 -6.27
C GLY A 23 -2.57 -15.17 -5.51
N ALA A 24 -1.28 -15.20 -5.78
CA ALA A 24 -0.34 -14.25 -5.19
C ALA A 24 0.16 -13.27 -6.24
N VAL A 25 0.37 -12.02 -5.83
CA VAL A 25 0.91 -10.96 -6.68
C VAL A 25 1.93 -10.15 -5.90
N ARG A 26 3.13 -10.02 -6.46
CA ARG A 26 4.24 -9.22 -5.94
C ARG A 26 4.42 -7.98 -6.80
N LEU A 27 4.58 -6.83 -6.15
CA LEU A 27 4.87 -5.58 -6.82
C LEU A 27 6.33 -5.19 -6.57
N SER A 28 7.13 -5.14 -7.63
CA SER A 28 8.52 -4.69 -7.59
C SER A 28 8.60 -3.27 -8.13
N VAL A 29 9.22 -2.35 -7.39
CA VAL A 29 9.32 -0.93 -7.78
C VAL A 29 10.77 -0.54 -7.87
N HIS A 30 11.21 -0.20 -9.08
CA HIS A 30 12.49 0.40 -9.38
C HIS A 30 12.28 1.89 -9.68
N TRP A 31 12.97 2.74 -8.92
CA TRP A 31 12.74 4.18 -8.95
C TRP A 31 14.04 4.95 -8.85
N LEU A 32 14.17 6.02 -9.61
CA LEU A 32 15.33 6.90 -9.57
C LEU A 32 15.57 7.44 -8.15
N GLY A 33 16.78 7.26 -7.65
CA GLY A 33 17.23 7.86 -6.41
C GLY A 33 17.34 9.37 -6.54
N THR A 34 16.69 10.13 -5.66
CA THR A 34 16.65 11.61 -5.72
C THR A 34 17.61 12.28 -4.77
N SER A 35 18.41 11.51 -4.03
CA SER A 35 19.41 12.02 -3.09
C SER A 35 20.61 11.09 -3.04
N LYS A 36 21.78 11.65 -2.72
CA LYS A 36 23.03 10.91 -2.57
C LYS A 36 23.73 11.33 -1.28
N ALA A 37 24.36 10.38 -0.60
CA ALA A 37 25.21 10.69 0.54
C ALA A 37 26.38 11.56 0.08
N LEU A 38 26.79 12.51 0.92
CA LEU A 38 27.99 13.28 0.66
C LEU A 38 29.24 12.37 0.80
N PRO A 39 30.31 12.60 0.02
CA PRO A 39 31.60 11.96 0.25
C PRO A 39 32.10 12.15 1.68
N ALA A 40 32.94 11.22 2.15
CA ALA A 40 33.52 11.21 3.49
C ALA A 40 34.18 12.54 3.89
N SER A 41 34.89 13.17 2.96
CA SER A 41 35.56 14.46 3.16
C SER A 41 34.55 15.59 3.40
N GLN A 42 33.54 15.71 2.55
CA GLN A 42 32.49 16.73 2.68
C GLN A 42 31.62 16.51 3.93
N GLN A 43 31.37 15.26 4.33
CA GLN A 43 30.68 14.98 5.60
C GLN A 43 31.52 15.39 6.81
N ALA A 44 32.84 15.18 6.78
CA ALA A 44 33.72 15.58 7.87
C ALA A 44 33.78 17.11 8.01
N GLU A 45 33.84 17.84 6.91
CA GLU A 45 33.80 19.30 6.89
C GLU A 45 32.47 19.85 7.45
N ALA A 46 31.34 19.28 7.01
CA ALA A 46 30.04 19.65 7.54
C ALA A 46 29.88 19.31 9.03
N ALA A 47 30.34 18.13 9.46
CA ALA A 47 30.30 17.72 10.86
C ALA A 47 31.15 18.64 11.75
N ALA A 48 32.34 19.03 11.27
CA ALA A 48 33.25 19.94 11.98
C ALA A 48 32.62 21.31 12.25
N THR A 49 31.76 21.81 11.34
CA THR A 49 31.05 23.09 11.50
C THR A 49 30.14 23.10 12.74
N PHE A 50 29.61 21.94 13.13
CA PHE A 50 28.74 21.78 14.29
C PHE A 50 29.41 21.07 15.48
N GLY A 51 30.72 20.76 15.39
CA GLY A 51 31.43 19.96 16.40
C GLY A 51 30.86 18.55 16.57
N ALA A 52 30.16 18.03 15.55
CA ALA A 52 29.52 16.73 15.61
C ALA A 52 30.52 15.60 15.35
N ASN A 53 30.38 14.48 16.07
CA ASN A 53 31.09 13.26 15.72
C ASN A 53 30.56 12.72 14.38
N ARG A 54 31.47 12.44 13.45
CA ARG A 54 31.16 11.89 12.13
C ARG A 54 30.38 10.58 12.18
N ASP A 55 30.59 9.74 13.20
CA ASP A 55 29.86 8.47 13.35
C ASP A 55 28.38 8.67 13.73
N PHE A 56 28.03 9.86 14.23
CA PHE A 56 26.68 10.25 14.62
C PHE A 56 26.08 11.32 13.70
N PHE A 57 26.75 11.63 12.58
CA PHE A 57 26.32 12.64 11.63
C PHE A 57 26.26 12.05 10.21
N SER A 58 25.11 12.21 9.55
CA SER A 58 24.95 11.84 8.14
C SER A 58 24.38 13.02 7.36
N ALA A 59 25.00 13.33 6.22
CA ALA A 59 24.53 14.37 5.31
C ALA A 59 24.28 13.80 3.90
N ARG A 60 23.19 14.28 3.28
CA ARG A 60 22.78 13.88 1.93
C ARG A 60 22.41 15.12 1.13
N LYS A 61 22.86 15.16 -0.13
CA LYS A 61 22.41 16.18 -1.09
C LYS A 61 21.20 15.67 -1.86
N LYS A 62 20.26 16.57 -2.15
CA LYS A 62 19.12 16.29 -3.03
C LYS A 62 19.54 16.56 -4.46
N LEU A 63 19.50 15.52 -5.30
CA LEU A 63 19.93 15.59 -6.69
C LEU A 63 18.85 16.24 -7.57
N ILE A 64 17.57 15.91 -7.33
CA ILE A 64 16.45 16.31 -8.17
C ILE A 64 15.40 17.03 -7.31
N ASP A 65 14.87 18.14 -7.81
CA ASP A 65 13.73 18.79 -7.17
C ASP A 65 12.44 17.98 -7.45
N THR A 66 12.07 17.15 -6.50
CA THR A 66 10.87 16.30 -6.61
C THR A 66 9.55 17.09 -6.59
N ARG A 67 9.59 18.41 -6.38
CA ARG A 67 8.43 19.29 -6.47
C ARG A 67 8.13 19.71 -7.91
N HIS A 68 9.03 19.45 -8.85
CA HIS A 68 8.82 19.75 -10.27
C HIS A 68 7.55 19.08 -10.81
N PRO A 69 6.73 19.78 -11.62
CA PRO A 69 5.49 19.23 -12.16
C PRO A 69 5.66 17.85 -12.83
N ALA A 70 6.65 17.68 -13.72
CA ALA A 70 6.90 16.37 -14.35
C ALA A 70 7.27 15.27 -13.35
N TYR A 71 8.13 15.57 -12.37
CA TYR A 71 8.51 14.58 -11.36
C TYR A 71 7.32 14.19 -10.46
N ARG A 72 6.48 15.18 -10.10
CA ARG A 72 5.23 14.94 -9.34
C ARG A 72 4.24 14.09 -10.13
N LYS A 73 4.17 14.26 -11.45
CA LYS A 73 3.31 13.43 -12.32
C LYS A 73 3.75 11.98 -12.34
N VAL A 74 5.04 11.71 -12.48
CA VAL A 74 5.60 10.35 -12.42
C VAL A 74 5.35 9.73 -11.04
N THR A 75 5.56 10.49 -9.96
CA THR A 75 5.28 10.05 -8.59
C THR A 75 3.78 9.78 -8.33
N SER A 76 2.88 10.59 -8.89
CA SER A 76 1.44 10.40 -8.70
C SER A 76 0.92 9.13 -9.38
N ILE A 77 1.48 8.77 -10.54
CA ILE A 77 1.14 7.52 -11.24
C ILE A 77 1.64 6.31 -10.43
N ARG A 78 2.88 6.35 -9.91
CA ARG A 78 3.37 5.32 -8.98
C ARG A 78 2.43 5.13 -7.80
N ASN A 79 1.98 6.22 -7.19
CA ASN A 79 1.06 6.13 -6.05
C ASN A 79 -0.27 5.49 -6.46
N ARG A 80 -0.81 5.82 -7.64
CA ARG A 80 -2.01 5.17 -8.18
C ARG A 80 -1.81 3.67 -8.41
N ILE A 81 -0.66 3.25 -8.94
CA ILE A 81 -0.33 1.83 -9.13
C ILE A 81 -0.27 1.09 -7.80
N VAL A 82 0.41 1.66 -6.80
CA VAL A 82 0.49 1.07 -5.46
C VAL A 82 -0.89 1.03 -4.80
N SER A 83 -1.72 2.05 -4.98
CA SER A 83 -3.10 2.07 -4.49
C SER A 83 -3.98 1.03 -5.17
N LEU A 84 -3.88 0.85 -6.50
CA LEU A 84 -4.57 -0.20 -7.23
C LEU A 84 -4.20 -1.58 -6.68
N TRP A 85 -2.90 -1.86 -6.56
CA TRP A 85 -2.40 -3.11 -6.01
C TRP A 85 -2.91 -3.35 -4.59
N LYS A 86 -2.78 -2.38 -3.67
CA LYS A 86 -3.32 -2.53 -2.30
C LYS A 86 -4.85 -2.62 -2.26
N GLY A 87 -5.54 -1.99 -3.20
CA GLY A 87 -6.99 -1.98 -3.29
C GLY A 87 -7.58 -3.32 -3.74
N MET A 88 -6.88 -4.01 -4.64
CA MET A 88 -7.34 -5.28 -5.20
C MET A 88 -6.80 -6.52 -4.47
N THR A 89 -6.01 -6.33 -3.41
CA THR A 89 -5.28 -7.42 -2.76
C THR A 89 -5.30 -7.32 -1.24
N VAL A 90 -5.12 -8.46 -0.58
CA VAL A 90 -4.98 -8.54 0.88
C VAL A 90 -3.55 -8.89 1.30
N PRO A 91 -3.14 -8.50 2.52
CA PRO A 91 -1.81 -8.81 3.03
C PRO A 91 -1.50 -10.31 3.01
N TYR A 92 -0.22 -10.63 2.93
CA TYR A 92 0.32 -11.97 3.08
C TYR A 92 1.59 -11.89 3.95
N PRO A 93 1.95 -12.94 4.71
CA PRO A 93 3.09 -12.87 5.64
C PRO A 93 4.45 -12.60 4.98
N ASP A 94 4.62 -12.96 3.70
CA ASP A 94 5.86 -12.71 2.95
C ASP A 94 5.94 -11.24 2.48
N PRO A 95 6.97 -10.46 2.89
CA PRO A 95 7.08 -9.05 2.52
C PRO A 95 7.05 -8.80 1.01
N GLY A 96 6.24 -7.83 0.58
CA GLY A 96 6.08 -7.48 -0.83
C GLY A 96 5.17 -8.42 -1.62
N LEU A 97 4.70 -9.52 -1.02
CA LEU A 97 3.69 -10.41 -1.59
C LEU A 97 2.30 -10.10 -1.01
N ARG A 98 1.27 -10.17 -1.84
CA ARG A 98 -0.13 -10.00 -1.44
C ARG A 98 -1.01 -11.02 -2.16
N LEU A 99 -2.17 -11.32 -1.60
CA LEU A 99 -3.14 -12.23 -2.20
C LEU A 99 -4.16 -11.46 -3.02
N ILE A 100 -4.42 -11.90 -4.24
CA ILE A 100 -5.42 -11.35 -5.18
C ILE A 100 -6.45 -12.43 -5.50
N ARG A 101 -7.73 -12.07 -5.62
CA ARG A 101 -8.73 -13.05 -6.07
C ARG A 101 -8.47 -13.45 -7.53
N ARG A 102 -8.51 -14.74 -7.83
CA ARG A 102 -8.20 -15.28 -9.16
C ARG A 102 -9.10 -14.70 -10.27
N ASP A 103 -10.38 -14.47 -9.97
CA ASP A 103 -11.35 -13.86 -10.88
C ASP A 103 -11.10 -12.36 -11.15
N ARG A 104 -10.31 -11.70 -10.30
CA ARG A 104 -9.95 -10.28 -10.43
C ARG A 104 -8.61 -10.03 -11.10
N ILE A 105 -7.80 -11.08 -11.32
CA ILE A 105 -6.47 -10.95 -11.95
C ILE A 105 -6.57 -10.25 -13.31
N GLN A 106 -7.57 -10.60 -14.13
CA GLN A 106 -7.72 -9.98 -15.45
C GLN A 106 -8.03 -8.49 -15.37
N ILE A 107 -8.89 -8.07 -14.43
CA ILE A 107 -9.23 -6.66 -14.23
C ILE A 107 -8.00 -5.90 -13.74
N PHE A 108 -7.30 -6.45 -12.75
CA PHE A 108 -6.06 -5.89 -12.24
C PHE A 108 -5.03 -5.69 -13.36
N GLU A 109 -4.82 -6.69 -14.22
CA GLU A 109 -3.86 -6.62 -15.32
C GLU A 109 -4.21 -5.50 -16.31
N ILE A 110 -5.49 -5.37 -16.68
CA ILE A 110 -5.94 -4.31 -17.59
C ILE A 110 -5.66 -2.92 -16.99
N GLU A 111 -6.08 -2.68 -15.75
CA GLU A 111 -5.88 -1.39 -15.07
C GLU A 111 -4.38 -1.10 -14.82
N PHE A 112 -3.61 -2.13 -14.46
CA PHE A 112 -2.18 -2.04 -14.23
C PHE A 112 -1.43 -1.64 -15.52
N GLN A 113 -1.73 -2.30 -16.65
CA GLN A 113 -1.12 -1.98 -17.94
C GLN A 113 -1.47 -0.57 -18.42
N GLN A 114 -2.68 -0.08 -18.17
CA GLN A 114 -3.06 1.31 -18.46
C GLN A 114 -2.19 2.30 -17.66
N LEU A 115 -2.01 2.05 -16.37
CA LEU A 115 -1.16 2.89 -15.53
C LEU A 115 0.33 2.82 -15.92
N LEU A 116 0.82 1.66 -16.39
CA LEU A 116 2.18 1.53 -16.93
C LEU A 116 2.37 2.33 -18.22
N GLN A 117 1.38 2.36 -19.10
CA GLN A 117 1.41 3.22 -20.29
C GLN A 117 1.43 4.70 -19.90
N GLU A 118 0.58 5.12 -18.95
CA GLU A 118 0.62 6.48 -18.41
C GLU A 118 1.99 6.82 -17.80
N LEU A 119 2.59 5.88 -17.05
CA LEU A 119 3.91 6.05 -16.45
C LEU A 119 4.97 6.26 -17.52
N SER A 120 4.98 5.43 -18.57
CA SER A 120 5.91 5.55 -19.70
C SER A 120 5.82 6.93 -20.36
N GLN A 121 4.61 7.42 -20.63
CA GLN A 121 4.42 8.77 -21.19
C GLN A 121 4.89 9.88 -20.24
N ALA A 122 4.64 9.75 -18.94
CA ALA A 122 5.09 10.73 -17.95
C ALA A 122 6.62 10.75 -17.80
N VAL A 123 7.28 9.60 -17.91
CA VAL A 123 8.75 9.49 -17.90
C VAL A 123 9.35 10.15 -19.14
N LEU A 124 8.76 9.95 -20.33
CA LEU A 124 9.18 10.66 -21.55
C LEU A 124 9.05 12.17 -21.42
N GLN A 125 8.02 12.67 -20.74
CA GLN A 125 7.89 14.10 -20.47
C GLN A 125 8.95 14.57 -19.46
N LEU A 126 9.21 13.78 -18.41
CA LEU A 126 10.27 14.09 -17.44
C LEU A 126 11.65 14.13 -18.09
N GLU A 127 11.94 13.23 -19.03
CA GLU A 127 13.20 13.21 -19.81
C GLU A 127 13.44 14.54 -20.54
N ARG A 128 12.40 15.09 -21.18
CA ARG A 128 12.48 16.39 -21.89
C ARG A 128 12.82 17.55 -20.96
N GLU A 129 12.31 17.50 -19.74
CA GLU A 129 12.52 18.53 -18.69
C GLU A 129 13.76 18.23 -17.81
N PHE A 130 14.43 17.09 -18.02
CA PHE A 130 15.49 16.63 -17.14
C PHE A 130 16.73 17.53 -17.20
N GLY A 131 17.03 18.09 -18.37
CA GLY A 131 18.12 19.06 -18.54
C GLY A 131 17.93 20.33 -17.70
N GLU A 132 16.70 20.84 -17.64
CA GLU A 132 16.35 21.98 -16.78
C GLU A 132 16.50 21.63 -15.30
N LEU A 133 15.99 20.46 -14.89
CA LEU A 133 16.14 19.95 -13.52
C LEU A 133 17.61 19.85 -13.10
N LYS A 134 18.47 19.38 -14.01
CA LYS A 134 19.91 19.29 -13.79
C LYS A 134 20.55 20.67 -13.66
N SER A 135 20.14 21.64 -14.48
CA SER A 135 20.62 23.03 -14.39
C SER A 135 20.25 23.68 -13.05
N ILE A 136 18.98 23.55 -12.63
CA ILE A 136 18.51 24.04 -11.32
C ILE A 136 19.30 23.38 -10.18
N ALA A 137 19.56 22.08 -10.29
CA ALA A 137 20.32 21.37 -9.27
C ALA A 137 21.80 21.83 -9.22
N ARG A 138 22.42 22.11 -10.38
CA ARG A 138 23.78 22.68 -10.45
C ARG A 138 23.88 24.01 -9.72
N GLU A 139 22.94 24.92 -9.97
CA GLU A 139 22.89 26.22 -9.30
C GLU A 139 22.66 26.09 -7.78
N ARG A 140 21.74 25.21 -7.37
CA ARG A 140 21.37 25.06 -5.96
C ARG A 140 22.38 24.28 -5.13
N LEU A 141 23.08 23.30 -5.73
CA LEU A 141 24.06 22.48 -5.04
C LEU A 141 25.45 23.12 -5.01
N GLY A 142 25.76 24.04 -5.93
CA GLY A 142 27.08 24.68 -6.00
C GLY A 142 28.19 23.64 -6.06
N ASP A 143 29.17 23.74 -5.16
CA ASP A 143 30.33 22.83 -5.08
C ASP A 143 29.95 21.39 -4.73
N LEU A 144 28.74 21.14 -4.25
CA LEU A 144 28.23 19.79 -4.01
C LEU A 144 27.67 19.15 -5.28
N PHE A 145 27.54 19.87 -6.39
CA PHE A 145 27.09 19.30 -7.66
C PHE A 145 28.13 18.35 -8.24
N ASN A 146 27.70 17.18 -8.69
CA ASN A 146 28.53 16.27 -9.49
C ASN A 146 27.72 15.80 -10.70
N GLU A 147 28.26 16.00 -11.91
CA GLU A 147 27.63 15.64 -13.17
C GLU A 147 27.33 14.13 -13.27
N GLU A 148 28.20 13.29 -12.69
CA GLU A 148 28.09 11.82 -12.68
C GLU A 148 26.95 11.29 -11.80
N ASP A 149 26.40 12.13 -10.93
CA ASP A 149 25.23 11.77 -10.12
C ASP A 149 23.93 11.77 -10.93
N TYR A 150 23.97 12.26 -12.18
CA TYR A 150 22.82 12.41 -13.05
C TYR A 150 22.97 11.50 -14.28
N PRO A 151 22.03 10.56 -14.49
CA PRO A 151 22.05 9.69 -15.66
C PRO A 151 21.85 10.50 -16.94
N SER A 152 22.35 10.01 -18.07
CA SER A 152 22.15 10.63 -19.39
C SER A 152 20.73 10.44 -19.91
N HIS A 153 20.09 9.33 -19.52
CA HIS A 153 18.72 8.96 -19.89
C HIS A 153 17.96 8.43 -18.69
N LEU A 154 16.64 8.58 -18.67
CA LEU A 154 15.76 8.11 -17.60
C LEU A 154 15.06 6.78 -17.92
N ASP A 155 15.32 6.24 -19.11
CA ASP A 155 14.85 4.93 -19.52
C ASP A 155 15.30 3.86 -18.50
N HIS A 156 14.38 2.94 -18.19
CA HIS A 156 14.58 1.86 -17.22
C HIS A 156 14.79 2.29 -15.74
N LEU A 157 14.95 3.59 -15.43
CA LEU A 157 15.09 4.08 -14.05
C LEU A 157 13.75 4.22 -13.31
N PHE A 158 12.66 4.17 -14.06
CA PHE A 158 11.29 4.14 -13.55
C PHE A 158 10.60 2.88 -14.08
N ARG A 159 10.61 1.81 -13.28
CA ARG A 159 9.98 0.53 -13.64
C ARG A 159 9.16 -0.01 -12.49
N ILE A 160 7.99 -0.52 -12.81
CA ILE A 160 7.14 -1.22 -11.85
C ILE A 160 6.71 -2.52 -12.52
N ASP A 161 7.00 -3.63 -11.87
CA ASP A 161 6.72 -4.98 -12.36
C ASP A 161 5.74 -5.67 -11.42
N ALA A 162 4.80 -6.43 -11.99
CA ALA A 162 3.91 -7.32 -11.26
C ALA A 162 4.28 -8.77 -11.57
N GLU A 163 4.57 -9.55 -10.53
CA GLU A 163 4.90 -10.97 -10.63
C GLU A 163 3.82 -11.80 -9.94
N TYR A 164 3.56 -13.00 -10.47
CA TYR A 164 2.57 -13.94 -9.92
C TYR A 164 3.26 -15.22 -9.43
N PRO A 165 3.97 -15.17 -8.29
CA PRO A 165 4.67 -16.34 -7.78
C PRO A 165 3.67 -17.41 -7.32
N ASN A 166 4.09 -18.67 -7.42
CA ASN A 166 3.27 -19.78 -6.92
C ASN A 166 3.26 -19.79 -5.39
N VAL A 167 2.07 -19.92 -4.80
CA VAL A 167 1.85 -20.06 -3.35
C VAL A 167 1.37 -21.47 -2.98
N GLU A 168 1.69 -22.45 -3.82
CA GLU A 168 1.45 -23.87 -3.60
C GLU A 168 2.78 -24.64 -3.61
N PRO A 169 2.89 -25.77 -2.87
CA PRO A 169 4.07 -26.62 -2.95
C PRO A 169 4.28 -27.14 -4.37
N PRO A 170 5.53 -27.22 -4.87
CA PRO A 170 5.79 -27.76 -6.20
C PRO A 170 5.37 -29.23 -6.35
N ASN A 171 4.57 -29.55 -7.37
CA ASN A 171 4.02 -30.89 -7.61
C ASN A 171 5.07 -32.00 -7.75
N TYR A 172 6.30 -31.69 -8.20
CA TYR A 172 7.36 -32.68 -8.34
C TYR A 172 7.80 -33.26 -6.98
N LEU A 173 7.63 -32.52 -5.88
CA LEU A 173 7.99 -32.99 -4.54
C LEU A 173 7.13 -34.18 -4.11
N GLN A 174 5.87 -34.28 -4.58
CA GLN A 174 5.03 -35.44 -4.28
C GLN A 174 5.66 -36.77 -4.72
N ARG A 175 6.47 -36.75 -5.78
CA ARG A 175 7.15 -37.94 -6.30
C ARG A 175 8.56 -38.11 -5.74
N LEU A 176 9.30 -37.00 -5.61
CA LEU A 176 10.72 -37.04 -5.23
C LEU A 176 10.92 -37.11 -3.71
N ASN A 177 10.09 -36.42 -2.95
CA ASN A 177 10.16 -36.36 -1.49
C ASN A 177 8.79 -36.02 -0.89
N PRO A 178 7.92 -37.03 -0.67
CA PRO A 178 6.57 -36.85 -0.12
C PRO A 178 6.57 -36.16 1.25
N GLU A 179 7.53 -36.51 2.13
CA GLU A 179 7.66 -35.90 3.46
C GLU A 179 7.91 -34.39 3.37
N LEU A 180 8.82 -33.97 2.47
CA LEU A 180 9.09 -32.55 2.20
C LEU A 180 7.87 -31.86 1.58
N TYR A 181 7.13 -32.53 0.71
CA TYR A 181 5.87 -31.98 0.17
C TYR A 181 4.84 -31.72 1.28
N GLU A 182 4.66 -32.66 2.20
CA GLU A 182 3.75 -32.50 3.34
C GLU A 182 4.20 -31.39 4.30
N GLU A 183 5.51 -31.26 4.53
CA GLU A 183 6.07 -30.16 5.32
C GLU A 183 5.83 -28.79 4.66
N GLN A 184 6.08 -28.66 3.35
CA GLN A 184 5.81 -27.42 2.62
C GLN A 184 4.32 -27.09 2.59
N SER A 185 3.45 -28.10 2.45
CA SER A 185 1.99 -27.94 2.48
C SER A 185 1.54 -27.35 3.82
N ARG A 186 1.99 -27.92 4.95
CA ARG A 186 1.68 -27.41 6.29
C ARG A 186 2.18 -25.98 6.51
N ARG A 187 3.39 -25.66 6.03
CA ARG A 187 3.93 -24.29 6.12
C ARG A 187 3.12 -23.28 5.32
N ILE A 188 2.63 -23.68 4.14
CA ILE A 188 1.78 -22.83 3.30
C ILE A 188 0.41 -22.65 3.94
N GLU A 189 -0.19 -23.72 4.48
CA GLU A 189 -1.46 -23.65 5.22
C GLU A 189 -1.39 -22.66 6.39
N ALA A 190 -0.36 -22.77 7.23
CA ALA A 190 -0.14 -21.83 8.33
C ALA A 190 0.01 -20.38 7.86
N ARG A 191 0.63 -20.15 6.69
CA ARG A 191 0.75 -18.80 6.10
C ARG A 191 -0.58 -18.27 5.57
N PHE A 192 -1.46 -19.13 5.08
CA PHE A 192 -2.81 -18.72 4.64
C PHE A 192 -3.72 -18.42 5.83
N GLU A 193 -3.61 -19.18 6.93
CA GLU A 193 -4.25 -18.83 8.21
C GLU A 193 -3.76 -17.47 8.71
N GLU A 194 -2.44 -17.26 8.73
CA GLU A 194 -1.87 -15.96 9.11
C GLU A 194 -2.29 -14.84 8.14
N ALA A 195 -2.40 -15.11 6.84
CA ALA A 195 -2.87 -14.13 5.86
C ALA A 195 -4.33 -13.71 6.13
N LEU A 196 -5.17 -14.64 6.57
CA LEU A 196 -6.55 -14.34 6.95
C LEU A 196 -6.58 -13.40 8.16
N GLU A 197 -5.80 -13.71 9.20
CA GLU A 197 -5.66 -12.84 10.38
C GLU A 197 -5.14 -11.45 10.02
N LEU A 198 -4.11 -11.37 9.16
CA LEU A 198 -3.53 -10.10 8.69
C LEU A 198 -4.54 -9.29 7.86
N ALA A 199 -5.35 -9.96 7.04
CA ALA A 199 -6.39 -9.30 6.27
C ALA A 199 -7.45 -8.69 7.20
N GLU A 200 -7.96 -9.47 8.16
CA GLU A 200 -8.91 -8.99 9.16
C GLU A 200 -8.37 -7.81 9.97
N GLU A 201 -7.16 -7.92 10.49
CA GLU A 201 -6.54 -6.86 11.29
C GLU A 201 -6.36 -5.58 10.45
N SER A 202 -5.88 -5.73 9.21
CA SER A 202 -5.73 -4.60 8.30
C SER A 202 -7.07 -3.93 7.99
N PHE A 203 -8.14 -4.69 7.79
CA PHE A 203 -9.47 -4.12 7.55
C PHE A 203 -10.03 -3.43 8.79
N LEU A 204 -9.90 -4.05 9.97
CA LEU A 204 -10.39 -3.50 11.23
C LEU A 204 -9.69 -2.17 11.55
N GLN A 205 -8.36 -2.12 11.42
CA GLN A 205 -7.58 -0.89 11.62
C GLN A 205 -7.93 0.19 10.60
N GLU A 206 -8.07 -0.16 9.33
CA GLU A 206 -8.43 0.82 8.29
C GLU A 206 -9.86 1.34 8.49
N PHE A 207 -10.79 0.47 8.85
CA PHE A 207 -12.18 0.83 9.12
C PHE A 207 -12.29 1.77 10.32
N GLN A 208 -11.64 1.42 11.43
CA GLN A 208 -11.57 2.27 12.63
C GLN A 208 -11.02 3.65 12.28
N GLN A 209 -9.89 3.72 11.56
CA GLN A 209 -9.32 5.00 11.14
C GLN A 209 -10.27 5.83 10.27
N LEU A 210 -11.02 5.20 9.35
CA LEU A 210 -11.96 5.91 8.48
C LEU A 210 -13.18 6.42 9.25
N VAL A 211 -13.75 5.60 10.13
CA VAL A 211 -14.89 5.95 10.97
C VAL A 211 -14.53 7.06 11.96
N THR A 212 -13.41 6.94 12.68
CA THR A 212 -12.92 7.99 13.59
C THR A 212 -12.67 9.29 12.84
N ARG A 213 -11.99 9.24 11.69
CA ARG A 213 -11.74 10.45 10.88
C ARG A 213 -13.04 11.07 10.40
N LEU A 214 -14.02 10.28 9.96
CA LEU A 214 -15.29 10.83 9.49
C LEU A 214 -16.08 11.46 10.65
N SER A 215 -16.22 10.76 11.77
CA SER A 215 -16.84 11.26 13.00
C SER A 215 -16.21 12.59 13.46
N GLU A 216 -14.87 12.65 13.54
CA GLU A 216 -14.14 13.87 13.89
C GLU A 216 -14.36 15.03 12.92
N ARG A 217 -14.61 14.75 11.64
CA ARG A 217 -14.86 15.80 10.64
C ARG A 217 -16.29 16.29 10.69
N LEU A 218 -17.22 15.44 11.13
CA LEU A 218 -18.62 15.79 11.31
C LEU A 218 -18.88 16.52 12.65
N SER A 219 -17.99 16.37 13.65
CA SER A 219 -18.11 17.05 14.95
C SER A 219 -18.05 18.58 14.88
N GLY A 220 -17.51 19.14 13.79
CA GLY A 220 -17.48 20.59 13.53
C GLY A 220 -16.47 21.38 14.38
N GLU A 221 -16.13 20.94 15.59
CA GLU A 221 -15.19 21.62 16.49
C GLU A 221 -14.28 20.63 17.23
N ALA A 222 -12.99 20.97 17.30
CA ALA A 222 -12.03 20.52 18.30
C ALA A 222 -10.98 21.64 18.44
N ASP A 223 -10.60 22.03 19.66
CA ASP A 223 -9.62 23.11 19.93
C ASP A 223 -9.97 24.50 19.35
N GLY A 224 -11.25 24.89 19.36
CA GLY A 224 -11.66 26.27 19.07
C GLY A 224 -11.48 26.74 17.61
N LYS A 225 -11.21 25.82 16.67
CA LYS A 225 -11.22 26.09 15.22
C LYS A 225 -12.16 25.12 14.50
N PRO A 226 -12.98 25.61 13.55
CA PRO A 226 -13.92 24.74 12.84
C PRO A 226 -13.17 23.71 11.98
N LYS A 227 -13.42 22.41 12.20
CA LYS A 227 -12.92 21.35 11.33
C LYS A 227 -13.77 21.37 10.05
N VAL A 228 -13.12 21.65 8.92
CA VAL A 228 -13.80 21.64 7.60
C VAL A 228 -14.07 20.20 7.17
N PHE A 229 -15.35 19.87 6.97
CA PHE A 229 -15.78 18.63 6.33
C PHE A 229 -15.48 18.67 4.82
N ARG A 230 -14.68 17.69 4.35
CA ARG A 230 -14.31 17.52 2.94
C ARG A 230 -14.99 16.28 2.38
N ASP A 231 -15.41 16.35 1.11
CA ASP A 231 -16.09 15.25 0.40
C ASP A 231 -15.31 13.94 0.50
N SER A 232 -13.98 14.04 0.40
CA SER A 232 -13.06 12.93 0.49
C SER A 232 -13.24 12.06 1.73
N ALA A 233 -13.72 12.61 2.86
CA ALA A 233 -13.90 11.82 4.08
C ALA A 233 -15.02 10.78 3.91
N LEU A 234 -16.15 11.19 3.30
CA LEU A 234 -17.25 10.28 3.00
C LEU A 234 -16.88 9.33 1.85
N THR A 235 -16.30 9.88 0.76
CA THR A 235 -15.88 9.07 -0.39
C THR A 235 -14.91 7.96 0.01
N ASN A 236 -13.90 8.24 0.84
CA ASN A 236 -12.94 7.22 1.28
C ASN A 236 -13.60 6.09 2.08
N LEU A 237 -14.60 6.40 2.93
CA LEU A 237 -15.32 5.38 3.68
C LEU A 237 -16.17 4.53 2.74
N THR A 238 -16.92 5.14 1.82
CA THR A 238 -17.72 4.41 0.84
C THR A 238 -16.86 3.52 -0.08
N GLU A 239 -15.72 4.04 -0.56
CA GLU A 239 -14.76 3.25 -1.34
C GLU A 239 -14.19 2.07 -0.55
N PHE A 240 -13.90 2.27 0.74
CA PHE A 240 -13.46 1.21 1.63
C PHE A 240 -14.53 0.11 1.76
N LEU A 241 -15.79 0.46 2.02
CA LEU A 241 -16.89 -0.50 2.17
C LEU A 241 -17.08 -1.30 0.86
N MET A 242 -17.09 -0.62 -0.29
CA MET A 242 -17.15 -1.28 -1.60
C MET A 242 -16.00 -2.26 -1.82
N ARG A 243 -14.76 -1.86 -1.48
CA ARG A 243 -13.59 -2.73 -1.61
C ARG A 243 -13.67 -3.95 -0.69
N PHE A 244 -14.12 -3.77 0.56
CA PHE A 244 -14.30 -4.87 1.50
C PHE A 244 -15.24 -5.94 0.92
N ARG A 245 -16.38 -5.53 0.33
CA ARG A 245 -17.31 -6.44 -0.35
C ARG A 245 -16.72 -7.11 -1.59
N GLN A 246 -15.92 -6.41 -2.37
CA GLN A 246 -15.27 -6.98 -3.56
C GLN A 246 -14.25 -8.06 -3.21
N LEU A 247 -13.50 -7.85 -2.13
CA LEU A 247 -12.55 -8.83 -1.59
C LEU A 247 -13.28 -10.04 -0.97
N ASN A 248 -14.51 -9.82 -0.47
CA ASN A 248 -15.44 -10.86 -0.02
C ASN A 248 -14.86 -11.80 1.04
N ILE A 249 -14.06 -11.23 1.94
CA ILE A 249 -13.48 -11.94 3.07
C ILE A 249 -14.45 -11.80 4.23
N ARG A 250 -15.21 -12.88 4.50
CA ARG A 250 -16.29 -12.94 5.48
C ARG A 250 -15.95 -13.86 6.65
N SER A 251 -14.71 -13.85 7.09
CA SER A 251 -14.22 -14.72 8.17
C SER A 251 -14.65 -14.24 9.56
N ASN A 252 -15.21 -13.03 9.68
CA ASN A 252 -15.64 -12.46 10.96
C ASN A 252 -17.05 -11.86 10.87
N ALA A 253 -18.02 -12.52 11.50
CA ALA A 253 -19.42 -12.10 11.50
C ALA A 253 -19.66 -10.73 12.18
N GLN A 254 -18.91 -10.41 13.24
CA GLN A 254 -19.05 -9.11 13.91
C GLN A 254 -18.53 -7.97 13.05
N LEU A 255 -17.42 -8.17 12.32
CA LEU A 255 -16.92 -7.19 11.36
C LEU A 255 -17.94 -6.96 10.24
N GLU A 256 -18.56 -8.02 9.72
CA GLU A 256 -19.64 -7.91 8.72
C GLU A 256 -20.83 -7.08 9.24
N GLU A 257 -21.27 -7.31 10.49
CA GLU A 257 -22.36 -6.53 11.09
C GLU A 257 -22.02 -5.03 11.21
N LEU A 258 -20.78 -4.70 11.57
CA LEU A 258 -20.33 -3.31 11.66
C LEU A 258 -20.20 -2.66 10.27
N ILE A 259 -19.79 -3.42 9.26
CA ILE A 259 -19.75 -2.98 7.87
C ILE A 259 -21.18 -2.73 7.35
N ASP A 260 -22.11 -3.67 7.60
CA ASP A 260 -23.53 -3.52 7.28
C ASP A 260 -24.10 -2.24 7.92
N GLU A 261 -23.79 -1.99 9.20
CA GLU A 261 -24.25 -0.79 9.91
C GLU A 261 -23.66 0.49 9.30
N ALA A 262 -22.37 0.54 9.03
CA ALA A 262 -21.74 1.70 8.40
C ALA A 262 -22.29 1.94 6.97
N GLU A 263 -22.56 0.89 6.21
CA GLU A 263 -23.24 1.00 4.91
C GLU A 263 -24.64 1.58 5.05
N ARG A 264 -25.44 1.13 6.03
CA ARG A 264 -26.77 1.69 6.31
C ARG A 264 -26.72 3.17 6.68
N VAL A 265 -25.79 3.54 7.56
CA VAL A 265 -25.61 4.92 8.03
C VAL A 265 -25.16 5.84 6.88
N THR A 266 -24.33 5.34 5.97
CA THR A 266 -23.79 6.13 4.86
C THR A 266 -24.60 6.07 3.57
N ALA A 267 -25.57 5.16 3.48
CA ALA A 267 -26.39 4.96 2.29
C ALA A 267 -27.17 6.24 1.93
N GLY A 268 -27.02 6.68 0.68
CA GLY A 268 -27.74 7.84 0.14
C GLY A 268 -27.29 9.20 0.68
N LEU A 269 -26.23 9.24 1.50
CA LEU A 269 -25.66 10.52 1.95
C LEU A 269 -24.91 11.21 0.82
N SER A 270 -25.18 12.50 0.64
CA SER A 270 -24.34 13.38 -0.18
C SER A 270 -23.49 14.28 0.72
N PRO A 271 -22.25 14.63 0.32
CA PRO A 271 -21.45 15.60 1.05
C PRO A 271 -22.15 16.96 1.20
N GLU A 272 -22.96 17.37 0.23
CA GLU A 272 -23.78 18.57 0.30
C GLU A 272 -24.80 18.51 1.43
N SER A 273 -25.56 17.40 1.55
CA SER A 273 -26.55 17.20 2.61
C SER A 273 -25.92 17.30 4.00
N LEU A 274 -24.75 16.70 4.21
CA LEU A 274 -24.02 16.77 5.49
C LEU A 274 -23.51 18.17 5.84
N ARG A 275 -23.34 19.05 4.84
CA ARG A 275 -22.99 20.46 5.07
C ARG A 275 -24.19 21.30 5.41
N SER A 276 -25.30 21.14 4.68
CA SER A 276 -26.50 21.95 4.83
C SER A 276 -27.36 21.57 6.03
N GLU A 277 -27.40 20.28 6.39
CA GLU A 277 -28.31 19.76 7.41
C GLU A 277 -27.56 19.37 8.70
N ARG A 278 -27.63 20.27 9.69
CA ARG A 278 -26.97 20.08 10.99
C ARG A 278 -27.46 18.83 11.73
N THR A 279 -28.76 18.59 11.75
CA THR A 279 -29.37 17.45 12.46
C THR A 279 -28.96 16.11 11.85
N MET A 280 -28.93 16.03 10.51
CA MET A 280 -28.42 14.86 9.78
C MET A 280 -26.95 14.62 10.12
N ARG A 281 -26.13 15.69 10.10
CA ARG A 281 -24.70 15.60 10.46
C ARG A 281 -24.48 15.08 11.89
N GLU A 282 -25.26 15.59 12.85
CA GLU A 282 -25.18 15.15 14.26
C GLU A 282 -25.59 13.68 14.42
N THR A 283 -26.66 13.25 13.75
CA THR A 283 -27.14 11.85 13.75
C THR A 283 -26.08 10.90 13.18
N VAL A 284 -25.57 11.20 11.98
CA VAL A 284 -24.56 10.37 11.31
C VAL A 284 -23.27 10.28 12.13
N ARG A 285 -22.86 11.41 12.75
CA ARG A 285 -21.72 11.43 13.66
C ARG A 285 -21.91 10.48 14.85
N GLU A 286 -23.07 10.53 15.51
CA GLU A 286 -23.35 9.69 16.68
C GLU A 286 -23.36 8.19 16.32
N GLN A 287 -24.00 7.83 15.21
CA GLN A 287 -24.01 6.44 14.73
C GLN A 287 -22.60 5.95 14.38
N LEU A 288 -21.80 6.78 13.69
CA LEU A 288 -20.41 6.44 13.38
C LEU A 288 -19.53 6.36 14.62
N GLN A 289 -19.77 7.22 15.63
CA GLN A 289 -19.03 7.15 16.88
C GLN A 289 -19.30 5.82 17.61
N GLN A 290 -20.57 5.38 17.65
CA GLN A 290 -20.92 4.08 18.21
C GLN A 290 -20.24 2.92 17.47
N VAL A 291 -20.22 2.94 16.15
CA VAL A 291 -19.47 1.95 15.35
C VAL A 291 -17.97 2.00 15.69
N GLY A 292 -17.40 3.20 15.83
CA GLY A 292 -16.00 3.40 16.18
C GLY A 292 -15.62 2.84 17.55
N GLU A 293 -16.47 3.02 18.56
CA GLU A 293 -16.27 2.49 19.92
C GLU A 293 -16.24 0.95 19.92
N VAL A 294 -17.17 0.30 19.22
CA VAL A 294 -17.18 -1.18 19.09
C VAL A 294 -15.94 -1.69 18.35
N LEU A 295 -15.47 -0.96 17.32
CA LEU A 295 -14.25 -1.31 16.59
C LEU A 295 -13.00 -1.18 17.47
N GLU A 296 -12.93 -0.17 18.34
CA GLU A 296 -11.83 0.03 19.28
C GLU A 296 -11.76 -1.11 20.29
N ASP A 297 -12.89 -1.50 20.88
CA ASP A 297 -12.96 -2.65 21.79
C ASP A 297 -12.47 -3.94 21.12
N GLN A 298 -12.86 -4.19 19.86
CA GLN A 298 -12.38 -5.35 19.10
C GLN A 298 -10.87 -5.32 18.83
N LEU A 299 -10.29 -4.14 18.59
CA LEU A 299 -8.85 -3.97 18.41
C LEU A 299 -8.07 -4.19 19.72
N GLU A 300 -8.64 -3.78 20.85
CA GLU A 300 -8.01 -3.94 22.18
C GLU A 300 -8.01 -5.39 22.67
N LEU A 301 -9.07 -6.15 22.37
CA LEU A 301 -9.17 -7.56 22.74
C LEU A 301 -8.22 -8.48 21.95
N ARG A 302 -7.66 -8.01 20.83
CA ARG A 302 -6.68 -8.78 20.05
C ARG A 302 -5.27 -8.63 20.64
N PRO A 303 -4.54 -9.73 20.88
CA PRO A 303 -3.17 -9.64 21.38
C PRO A 303 -2.27 -8.91 20.38
N ARG A 304 -1.69 -7.77 20.79
CA ARG A 304 -0.74 -7.00 19.96
C ARG A 304 0.49 -7.85 19.65
N ARG A 305 0.74 -8.11 18.37
CA ARG A 305 1.79 -9.04 17.93
C ARG A 305 3.19 -8.42 18.03
N GLN A 306 4.16 -9.17 18.57
CA GLN A 306 5.59 -8.90 18.41
C GLN A 306 6.03 -9.39 17.02
N ILE A 307 6.48 -8.49 16.14
CA ILE A 307 7.04 -8.86 14.84
C ILE A 307 8.42 -9.48 15.06
N VAL A 308 8.50 -10.82 15.11
CA VAL A 308 9.77 -11.54 15.01
C VAL A 308 10.18 -11.53 13.54
N ARG A 309 11.06 -10.60 13.15
CA ARG A 309 11.70 -10.63 11.83
C ARG A 309 12.49 -11.93 11.71
N SER A 310 12.04 -12.83 10.85
CA SER A 310 12.85 -13.95 10.39
C SER A 310 14.08 -13.37 9.66
N ARG A 311 15.28 -13.67 10.15
CA ARG A 311 16.53 -13.32 9.45
C ARG A 311 16.51 -14.03 8.09
N SER A 312 16.47 -13.24 7.03
CA SER A 312 16.68 -13.69 5.65
C SER A 312 18.03 -14.41 5.55
N ARG A 313 17.99 -15.61 4.93
CA ARG A 313 19.11 -16.46 4.50
C ARG A 313 20.37 -15.66 4.18
N GLU A 314 21.43 -15.88 4.94
CA GLU A 314 22.80 -15.58 4.52
C GLU A 314 23.16 -16.44 3.30
N GLU A 315 23.68 -15.78 2.27
CA GLU A 315 24.27 -16.38 1.09
C GLU A 315 25.41 -17.31 1.49
N VAL A 316 25.26 -18.60 1.23
CA VAL A 316 26.39 -19.52 1.14
C VAL A 316 27.09 -19.22 -0.18
N VAL A 317 28.04 -18.28 -0.15
CA VAL A 317 29.08 -18.21 -1.17
C VAL A 317 30.05 -19.36 -0.85
N SER A 318 29.98 -20.41 -1.66
CA SER A 318 30.96 -21.49 -1.62
C SER A 318 32.31 -20.95 -2.10
N ASP A 319 33.28 -20.88 -1.21
CA ASP A 319 34.68 -20.95 -1.60
C ASP A 319 34.92 -22.30 -2.27
N ALA A 320 35.30 -22.25 -3.55
CA ALA A 320 35.87 -23.37 -4.27
C ALA A 320 37.00 -22.86 -5.16
N THR A 321 38.20 -22.96 -4.58
CA THR A 321 39.57 -23.08 -5.16
C THR A 321 40.08 -22.00 -6.09
#